data_AF-A0A1V4RV47-F1
#
_entry.id   AF-A0A1V4RV47-F1
#
_cell.length_a   1.000
_cell.length_b   1.000
_cell.length_c   1.000
_cell.angle_alpha   90.00
_cell.angle_beta   90.00
_cell.angle_gamma   90.00
#
_symmetry.space_group_name_H-M   'P 1'
#
loop_
_entity.id
_entity.type
_entity.pdbx_description
1 polymer ?
#
loop_
_entity_poly.entity_id
_entity_poly.type
_entity_poly.pdbx_seq_one_letter_code
_entity_poly.pdbx_strand_id
1 'polypeptide(L)'
;MKIANKISRRLLLLIIIWLLILGAALAAFEYRQMDIIKTSLDKYRIQAQDDQHDQFVNIIIRKLTDFDFISLQVLAGCLSVTCLLLWLSAHFTVKRALKDYKIKGPPPQEKKQGKSGKPAQKPKEKQINPVEDQRRALHLLSLLQREARLVDFLCENLEFYDDTQIGAAVRNIQENSQKALQKYIAPKAVIDQNEGEEISIEAGFDPGAIKLMGNVSGDPPYKGILQHRGWRSTQFDLPTLSGIQDPTVIAPAEVEISSSNNKESSVE
;
A
#
# COMPACT_ATOMS: atom_id res chain seq x y z
N MET A 1 -15.90 -15.17 0.67
CA MET A 1 -14.96 -16.26 0.32
C MET A 1 -14.92 -16.58 -1.19
N LYS A 2 -16.07 -16.69 -1.89
CA LYS A 2 -16.11 -17.03 -3.33
C LYS A 2 -15.45 -15.97 -4.26
N ILE A 3 -15.62 -14.68 -3.97
CA ILE A 3 -15.06 -13.58 -4.78
C ILE A 3 -13.53 -13.50 -4.65
N ALA A 4 -13.03 -13.63 -3.43
CA ALA A 4 -11.59 -13.70 -3.11
C ALA A 4 -10.86 -14.83 -3.84
N ASN A 5 -11.43 -16.04 -3.82
CA ASN A 5 -10.87 -17.19 -4.53
C ASN A 5 -10.89 -16.97 -6.05
N LYS A 6 -11.88 -16.24 -6.58
CA LYS A 6 -11.96 -15.91 -8.00
C LYS A 6 -10.89 -14.89 -8.42
N ILE A 7 -10.61 -13.89 -7.58
CA ILE A 7 -9.57 -12.86 -7.83
C ILE A 7 -8.18 -13.47 -7.72
N SER A 8 -7.92 -14.26 -6.67
CA SER A 8 -6.64 -14.96 -6.49
C SER A 8 -6.35 -15.92 -7.65
N ARG A 9 -7.36 -16.65 -8.15
CA ARG A 9 -7.20 -17.52 -9.34
C ARG A 9 -6.90 -16.74 -10.62
N ARG A 10 -7.47 -15.54 -10.80
CA ARG A 10 -7.19 -14.69 -11.96
C ARG A 10 -5.76 -14.12 -11.92
N LEU A 11 -5.30 -13.68 -10.75
CA LEU A 11 -3.92 -13.22 -10.56
C LEU A 11 -2.91 -14.36 -10.77
N LEU A 12 -3.21 -15.55 -10.25
CA LEU A 12 -2.40 -16.75 -10.48
C LEU A 12 -2.27 -17.06 -11.97
N LEU A 13 -3.39 -17.06 -12.72
CA LEU A 13 -3.35 -17.31 -14.16
C LEU A 13 -2.50 -16.27 -14.91
N LEU A 14 -2.59 -14.99 -14.54
CA LEU A 14 -1.76 -13.95 -15.14
C LEU A 14 -0.26 -14.12 -14.83
N ILE A 15 0.09 -14.50 -13.60
CA ILE A 15 1.47 -14.79 -13.22
C ILE A 15 2.02 -15.97 -14.02
N ILE A 16 1.25 -17.04 -14.17
CA ILE A 16 1.64 -18.19 -15.00
C ILE A 16 1.85 -17.76 -16.46
N ILE A 17 0.94 -16.97 -17.03
CA ILE A 17 1.06 -16.50 -18.41
C ILE A 17 2.34 -15.68 -18.60
N TRP A 18 2.63 -14.73 -17.71
CA TRP A 18 3.86 -13.92 -17.81
C TRP A 18 5.14 -14.74 -17.61
N LEU A 19 5.13 -15.74 -16.72
CA LEU A 19 6.25 -16.66 -16.55
C LEU A 19 6.45 -17.58 -17.76
N LEU A 20 5.38 -18.03 -18.40
CA LEU A 20 5.47 -18.79 -19.65
C LEU A 20 6.02 -17.93 -20.79
N ILE A 21 5.61 -16.66 -20.89
CA ILE A 21 6.15 -15.71 -21.87
C ILE A 21 7.64 -15.46 -21.62
N LEU A 22 8.04 -15.20 -20.37
CA LEU A 22 9.44 -14.99 -20.00
C LEU A 22 10.28 -16.24 -20.24
N GLY A 23 9.77 -17.42 -19.88
CA GLY A 23 10.44 -18.69 -20.13
C GLY A 23 10.61 -19.00 -21.61
N ALA A 24 9.58 -18.74 -22.43
CA ALA A 24 9.68 -18.88 -23.88
C ALA A 24 10.70 -17.91 -24.50
N ALA A 25 10.77 -16.67 -23.99
CA ALA A 25 11.76 -15.70 -24.43
C ALA A 25 13.19 -16.13 -24.08
N LEU A 26 13.42 -16.62 -22.85
CA LEU A 26 14.72 -17.12 -22.42
C LEU A 26 15.14 -18.38 -23.20
N ALA A 27 14.22 -19.32 -23.41
CA ALA A 27 14.48 -20.52 -24.19
C ALA A 27 14.77 -20.20 -25.67
N ALA A 28 14.06 -19.23 -26.26
CA ALA A 28 14.32 -18.78 -27.63
C ALA A 28 15.69 -18.07 -27.75
N PHE A 29 16.07 -17.29 -26.74
CA PHE A 29 17.38 -16.64 -26.68
C PHE A 29 18.51 -17.67 -26.56
N GLU A 30 18.35 -18.64 -25.66
CA GLU A 30 19.31 -19.73 -25.46
C GLU A 30 19.46 -20.59 -26.72
N TYR A 31 18.33 -21.01 -27.31
CA TYR A 31 18.32 -21.78 -28.56
C TYR A 31 19.06 -21.05 -29.68
N ARG A 32 18.81 -19.74 -29.84
CA ARG A 32 19.46 -18.93 -30.88
C ARG A 32 20.96 -18.79 -30.66
N GLN A 33 21.40 -18.58 -29.42
CA GLN A 33 22.83 -18.46 -29.12
C GLN A 33 23.58 -19.78 -29.35
N MET A 34 22.97 -20.90 -28.99
CA MET A 34 23.58 -22.22 -29.15
C MET A 34 23.63 -22.68 -30.62
N ASP A 35 22.61 -22.34 -31.41
CA ASP A 35 22.61 -22.60 -32.86
C ASP A 35 23.75 -21.86 -33.57
N ILE A 36 24.06 -20.62 -33.18
CA ILE A 36 25.19 -19.85 -33.73
C ILE A 36 26.53 -20.53 -33.42
N ILE A 37 26.69 -21.05 -32.20
CA ILE A 37 27.93 -21.71 -31.78
C ILE A 37 28.09 -23.04 -32.51
N LYS A 38 27.03 -23.86 -32.60
CA LYS A 38 27.05 -25.14 -33.32
C LYS A 38 27.33 -24.95 -34.82
N THR A 39 26.67 -24.01 -35.46
CA THR A 39 26.91 -23.70 -36.88
C THR A 39 28.31 -23.15 -37.15
N SER A 40 28.91 -22.43 -36.20
CA SER A 40 30.30 -21.96 -36.29
C SER A 40 31.31 -23.11 -36.14
N LEU A 41 31.03 -24.04 -35.23
CA LEU A 41 31.83 -25.25 -35.02
C LEU A 41 31.73 -26.22 -36.22
N ASP A 42 30.55 -26.38 -36.80
CA ASP A 42 30.36 -27.22 -37.99
C ASP A 42 31.08 -26.66 -39.22
N LYS A 43 31.13 -25.33 -39.38
CA LYS A 43 31.95 -24.69 -40.42
C LYS A 43 33.44 -24.97 -40.20
N TYR A 44 33.91 -24.92 -38.96
CA TYR A 44 35.30 -25.24 -38.62
C TYR A 44 35.63 -26.73 -38.85
N ARG A 45 34.67 -27.63 -38.57
CA ARG A 45 34.74 -29.07 -38.85
C ARG A 45 34.91 -29.33 -40.34
N ILE A 46 34.05 -28.74 -41.18
CA ILE A 46 34.10 -28.93 -42.65
C ILE A 46 35.39 -28.34 -43.25
N GLN A 47 35.99 -27.34 -42.60
CA GLN A 47 37.25 -26.70 -43.02
C GLN A 47 38.50 -27.52 -42.60
N ALA A 48 38.41 -28.33 -41.54
CA ALA A 48 39.52 -29.13 -41.04
C ALA A 48 39.57 -30.48 -41.77
N GLN A 49 40.71 -30.79 -42.41
CA GLN A 49 40.93 -32.03 -43.15
C GLN A 49 41.81 -33.01 -42.36
N ASP A 50 41.54 -33.14 -41.07
CA ASP A 50 42.29 -33.98 -40.12
C ASP A 50 41.31 -34.75 -39.21
N ASP A 51 41.39 -36.08 -39.24
CA ASP A 51 40.56 -37.00 -38.45
C ASP A 51 40.64 -36.71 -36.94
N GLN A 52 41.79 -36.24 -36.44
CA GLN A 52 41.97 -35.94 -35.02
C GLN A 52 41.17 -34.69 -34.61
N HIS A 53 41.09 -33.69 -35.50
CA HIS A 53 40.31 -32.47 -35.28
C HIS A 53 38.81 -32.75 -35.37
N ASP A 54 38.39 -33.64 -36.27
CA ASP A 54 37.00 -34.08 -36.38
C ASP A 54 36.51 -34.79 -35.12
N GLN A 55 37.32 -35.68 -34.54
CA GLN A 55 36.98 -36.34 -33.27
C GLN A 55 36.86 -35.32 -32.13
N PHE A 56 37.76 -34.35 -32.06
CA PHE A 56 37.74 -33.31 -31.03
C PHE A 56 36.49 -32.42 -31.14
N VAL A 57 36.15 -31.97 -32.36
CA VAL A 57 34.95 -31.15 -32.60
C VAL A 57 33.67 -31.92 -32.31
N ASN A 58 33.60 -33.22 -32.65
CA ASN A 58 32.45 -34.06 -32.33
C ASN A 58 32.25 -34.24 -30.81
N ILE A 59 33.32 -34.36 -30.03
CA ILE A 59 33.24 -34.40 -28.56
C ILE A 59 32.68 -33.07 -28.02
N ILE A 60 33.10 -31.94 -28.58
CA ILE A 60 32.64 -30.61 -28.19
C ILE A 60 31.14 -30.43 -28.52
N ILE A 61 30.71 -30.76 -29.74
CA ILE A 61 29.31 -30.66 -30.17
C ILE A 61 28.40 -31.53 -29.28
N ARG A 62 28.85 -32.73 -28.92
CA ARG A 62 28.11 -33.63 -28.02
C ARG A 62 27.96 -33.01 -26.63
N LYS A 63 29.03 -32.49 -26.04
CA LYS A 63 28.96 -31.81 -24.73
C LYS A 63 28.10 -30.55 -24.74
N LEU A 64 28.13 -29.76 -25.82
CA LEU A 64 27.25 -28.59 -26.00
C LEU A 64 25.78 -29.01 -26.06
N THR A 65 25.47 -30.12 -26.73
CA THR A 65 24.09 -30.61 -26.83
C THR A 65 23.60 -31.19 -25.50
N ASP A 66 24.45 -31.87 -24.75
CA ASP A 66 24.14 -32.32 -23.39
C ASP A 66 23.92 -31.11 -22.45
N PHE A 67 24.70 -30.03 -22.62
CA PHE A 67 24.54 -28.79 -21.88
C PHE A 67 23.20 -28.09 -22.15
N ASP A 68 22.77 -28.00 -23.42
CA ASP A 68 21.48 -27.42 -23.81
C ASP A 68 20.28 -28.15 -23.17
N PHE A 69 20.38 -29.47 -23.02
CA PHE A 69 19.31 -30.26 -22.41
C PHE A 69 19.22 -30.02 -20.90
N ILE A 70 20.37 -29.91 -20.22
CA ILE A 70 20.44 -29.65 -18.78
C ILE A 70 19.97 -28.23 -18.47
N SER A 71 20.41 -27.24 -19.25
CA SER A 71 20.06 -25.85 -19.03
C SER A 71 18.56 -25.59 -19.18
N LEU A 72 17.90 -26.23 -20.16
CA LEU A 72 16.45 -26.18 -20.33
C LEU A 72 15.70 -26.73 -19.11
N GLN A 73 16.18 -27.83 -18.51
CA GLN A 73 15.59 -28.41 -17.30
C GLN A 73 15.78 -27.50 -16.07
N VAL A 74 16.95 -26.88 -15.93
CA VAL A 74 17.25 -25.94 -14.84
C VAL A 74 16.38 -24.68 -14.96
N LEU A 75 16.24 -24.12 -16.16
CA LEU A 75 15.39 -22.97 -16.42
C LEU A 75 13.92 -23.25 -16.08
N ALA A 76 13.40 -24.40 -16.52
CA ALA A 76 12.05 -24.84 -16.19
C ALA A 76 11.85 -25.04 -14.68
N GLY A 77 12.84 -25.62 -14.00
CA GLY A 77 12.84 -25.76 -12.53
C GLY A 77 12.80 -24.41 -11.82
N CYS A 78 13.66 -23.46 -12.20
CA CYS A 78 13.69 -22.11 -11.63
C CYS A 78 12.37 -21.35 -11.85
N LEU A 79 11.77 -21.44 -13.05
CA LEU A 79 10.47 -20.83 -13.34
C LEU A 79 9.33 -21.47 -12.52
N SER A 80 9.36 -22.79 -12.32
CA SER A 80 8.39 -23.48 -11.48
C SER A 80 8.47 -23.05 -10.01
N VAL A 81 9.68 -22.93 -9.46
CA VAL A 81 9.91 -22.49 -8.07
C VAL A 81 9.49 -21.03 -7.88
N THR A 82 9.87 -20.14 -8.79
CA THR A 82 9.48 -18.73 -8.74
C THR A 82 7.96 -18.54 -8.89
N CYS A 83 7.31 -19.33 -9.75
CA CYS A 83 5.84 -19.38 -9.84
C CYS A 83 5.18 -19.75 -8.50
N LEU A 84 5.70 -20.79 -7.84
CA LEU A 84 5.17 -21.28 -6.57
C LEU A 84 5.35 -20.24 -5.46
N LEU A 85 6.52 -19.59 -5.38
CA LEU A 85 6.81 -18.54 -4.40
C LEU A 85 5.94 -17.29 -4.60
N LEU A 86 5.78 -16.84 -5.85
CA LEU A 86 4.89 -15.72 -6.18
C LEU A 86 3.42 -16.05 -5.89
N TRP A 87 3.01 -17.30 -6.14
CA TRP A 87 1.67 -17.74 -5.79
C TRP A 87 1.45 -17.74 -4.27
N LEU A 88 2.39 -18.28 -3.49
CA LEU A 88 2.32 -18.29 -2.03
C LEU A 88 2.29 -16.87 -1.46
N SER A 89 3.13 -15.97 -1.95
CA SER A 89 3.19 -14.58 -1.48
C SER A 89 1.88 -13.84 -1.79
N ALA A 90 1.35 -13.96 -3.01
CA ALA A 90 0.06 -13.37 -3.37
C ALA A 90 -1.09 -13.98 -2.54
N HIS A 91 -1.08 -15.29 -2.33
CA HIS A 91 -2.10 -16.00 -1.57
C HIS A 91 -2.11 -15.60 -0.08
N PHE A 92 -0.94 -15.44 0.54
CA PHE A 92 -0.80 -14.95 1.92
C PHE A 92 -1.25 -13.49 2.04
N THR A 93 -0.83 -12.62 1.12
CA THR A 93 -1.17 -11.19 1.14
C THR A 93 -2.67 -10.96 0.95
N VAL A 94 -3.32 -11.68 0.01
CA VAL A 94 -4.77 -11.61 -0.20
C VAL A 94 -5.54 -12.16 1.00
N LYS A 95 -5.11 -13.28 1.59
CA LYS A 95 -5.74 -13.80 2.83
C LYS A 95 -5.64 -12.82 3.99
N ARG A 96 -4.49 -12.15 4.15
CA ARG A 96 -4.27 -11.11 5.16
C ARG A 96 -5.18 -9.90 4.90
N ALA A 97 -5.18 -9.37 3.68
CA ALA A 97 -6.03 -8.25 3.29
C ALA A 97 -7.54 -8.54 3.43
N LEU A 98 -7.97 -9.78 3.20
CA LEU A 98 -9.38 -10.19 3.39
C LEU A 98 -9.74 -10.37 4.87
N LYS A 99 -8.79 -10.77 5.71
CA LYS A 99 -8.99 -10.77 7.17
C LYS A 99 -9.19 -9.33 7.64
N ASP A 100 -8.40 -8.40 7.13
CA ASP A 100 -8.51 -6.97 7.41
C ASP A 100 -9.80 -6.36 6.82
N TYR A 101 -10.23 -6.81 5.64
CA TYR A 101 -11.50 -6.40 5.02
C TYR A 101 -12.73 -6.98 5.73
N LYS A 102 -12.67 -8.21 6.26
CA LYS A 102 -13.74 -8.77 7.09
C LYS A 102 -13.88 -8.00 8.42
N ILE A 103 -12.79 -7.41 8.90
CA ILE A 103 -12.78 -6.51 10.06
C ILE A 103 -13.35 -5.12 9.69
N LYS A 104 -13.21 -4.67 8.43
CA LYS A 104 -13.66 -3.32 7.99
C LYS A 104 -14.98 -3.26 7.20
N GLY A 105 -15.52 -4.38 6.72
CA GLY A 105 -16.79 -4.50 5.99
C GLY A 105 -16.80 -3.88 4.57
N PRO A 106 -17.48 -4.49 3.57
CA PRO A 106 -17.78 -3.83 2.29
C PRO A 106 -18.74 -2.64 2.45
N PRO A 107 -18.57 -1.53 1.71
CA PRO A 107 -19.61 -0.53 1.56
C PRO A 107 -20.78 -1.09 0.71
N PRO A 108 -22.03 -1.00 1.16
CA PRO A 108 -23.19 -1.41 0.37
C PRO A 108 -23.43 -0.50 -0.85
N GLN A 109 -23.66 -1.12 -2.02
CA GLN A 109 -24.15 -0.46 -3.22
C GLN A 109 -25.64 -0.09 -3.06
N GLU A 110 -25.96 1.17 -3.36
CA GLU A 110 -27.30 1.74 -3.39
C GLU A 110 -28.24 0.99 -4.38
N LYS A 111 -29.37 0.51 -3.87
CA LYS A 111 -30.62 0.40 -4.62
C LYS A 111 -31.69 1.19 -3.87
N LYS A 112 -32.31 2.15 -4.55
CA LYS A 112 -33.29 3.10 -4.00
C LYS A 112 -34.72 2.52 -3.96
N GLN A 113 -35.43 2.96 -2.91
CA GLN A 113 -36.88 3.19 -2.74
C GLN A 113 -37.84 2.00 -2.52
N GLY A 114 -38.79 2.05 -1.58
CA GLY A 114 -39.11 3.09 -0.60
C GLY A 114 -40.39 2.85 0.25
N LYS A 115 -40.63 3.78 1.20
CA LYS A 115 -41.88 4.18 1.94
C LYS A 115 -42.61 3.08 2.75
N SER A 116 -43.24 3.28 3.92
CA SER A 116 -43.62 4.40 4.81
C SER A 116 -44.14 3.78 6.14
N GLY A 117 -44.11 4.50 7.27
CA GLY A 117 -44.94 4.18 8.45
C GLY A 117 -44.26 4.35 9.83
N LYS A 118 -44.72 5.35 10.61
CA LYS A 118 -44.40 5.64 12.04
C LYS A 118 -45.56 5.10 12.93
N PRO A 119 -45.53 5.10 14.29
CA PRO A 119 -44.43 5.13 15.28
C PRO A 119 -44.54 4.01 16.37
N ALA A 120 -43.42 3.50 16.88
CA ALA A 120 -43.32 2.98 18.26
C ALA A 120 -41.87 3.08 18.77
N GLN A 121 -41.67 3.76 19.88
CA GLN A 121 -40.35 4.05 20.47
C GLN A 121 -39.74 2.81 21.16
N LYS A 122 -38.56 2.40 20.70
CA LYS A 122 -37.55 1.59 21.42
C LYS A 122 -36.16 2.21 21.15
N PRO A 123 -35.16 1.99 22.03
CA PRO A 123 -33.96 2.82 22.14
C PRO A 123 -33.29 3.11 20.80
N LYS A 124 -33.02 4.39 20.55
CA LYS A 124 -32.36 4.91 19.34
C LYS A 124 -30.99 4.25 19.20
N GLU A 125 -30.94 3.16 18.44
CA GLU A 125 -29.72 2.71 17.79
C GLU A 125 -29.27 3.88 16.92
N LYS A 126 -28.11 4.44 17.27
CA LYS A 126 -27.51 5.61 16.63
C LYS A 126 -27.42 5.28 15.13
N GLN A 127 -28.30 5.87 14.32
CA GLN A 127 -28.22 5.75 12.87
C GLN A 127 -26.87 6.32 12.48
N ILE A 128 -25.93 5.43 12.13
CA ILE A 128 -24.66 5.82 11.51
C ILE A 128 -25.06 6.53 10.22
N ASN A 129 -24.80 7.83 10.12
CA ASN A 129 -24.96 8.57 8.88
C ASN A 129 -23.56 8.71 8.27
N PRO A 130 -23.16 7.81 7.34
CA PRO A 130 -21.78 7.76 6.85
C PRO A 130 -21.36 9.07 6.17
N VAL A 131 -22.32 9.81 5.62
CA VAL A 131 -22.08 11.10 4.96
C VAL A 131 -21.73 12.19 5.97
N GLU A 132 -22.41 12.22 7.11
CA GLU A 132 -22.07 13.17 8.19
C GLU A 132 -20.73 12.84 8.83
N ASP A 133 -20.43 11.56 9.04
CA ASP A 133 -19.15 11.13 9.60
C ASP A 133 -17.99 11.47 8.66
N GLN A 134 -18.14 11.22 7.35
CA GLN A 134 -17.17 11.63 6.33
C GLN A 134 -16.97 13.15 6.33
N ARG A 135 -18.06 13.92 6.36
CA ARG A 135 -18.00 15.39 6.39
C ARG A 135 -17.27 15.91 7.62
N ARG A 136 -17.49 15.32 8.80
CA ARG A 136 -16.78 15.70 10.04
C ARG A 136 -15.30 15.35 9.97
N ALA A 137 -14.95 14.20 9.41
CA ALA A 137 -13.56 13.78 9.24
C ALA A 137 -12.79 14.72 8.29
N LEU A 138 -13.38 15.04 7.15
CA LEU A 138 -12.78 15.98 6.18
C LEU A 138 -12.71 17.40 6.74
N HIS A 139 -13.68 17.82 7.56
CA HIS A 139 -13.61 19.10 8.22
C HIS A 139 -12.45 19.19 9.23
N LEU A 140 -12.23 18.17 10.05
CA LEU A 140 -11.05 18.14 10.92
C LEU A 140 -9.76 18.26 10.09
N LEU A 141 -9.68 17.56 8.96
CA LEU A 141 -8.54 17.65 8.06
C LEU A 141 -8.36 19.06 7.46
N SER A 142 -9.45 19.73 7.09
CA SER A 142 -9.40 21.13 6.61
C SER A 142 -8.90 22.10 7.68
N LEU A 143 -9.24 21.87 8.95
CA LEU A 143 -8.76 22.70 10.06
C LEU A 143 -7.26 22.52 10.26
N LEU A 144 -6.78 21.27 10.24
CA LEU A 144 -5.35 20.97 10.33
C LEU A 144 -4.58 21.53 9.14
N GLN A 145 -5.14 21.48 7.94
CA GLN A 145 -4.55 22.11 6.77
C GLN A 145 -4.48 23.63 6.92
N ARG A 146 -5.56 24.28 7.34
CA ARG A 146 -5.63 25.73 7.50
C ARG A 146 -4.71 26.25 8.60
N GLU A 147 -4.61 25.55 9.73
CA GLU A 147 -3.82 26.01 10.88
C GLU A 147 -2.36 25.58 10.80
N ALA A 148 -2.03 24.47 10.14
CA ALA A 148 -0.70 23.88 10.20
C ALA A 148 -0.09 23.48 8.84
N ARG A 149 -0.81 23.65 7.72
CA ARG A 149 -0.37 23.19 6.39
C ARG A 149 -0.01 21.71 6.34
N LEU A 150 -0.70 20.90 7.14
CA LEU A 150 -0.36 19.48 7.33
C LEU A 150 -0.48 18.68 6.03
N VAL A 151 -1.52 18.92 5.23
CA VAL A 151 -1.73 18.18 3.98
C VAL A 151 -0.68 18.58 2.95
N ASP A 152 -0.35 19.86 2.83
CA ASP A 152 0.74 20.32 1.95
C ASP A 152 2.04 19.62 2.31
N PHE A 153 2.41 19.62 3.59
CA PHE A 153 3.64 18.99 4.06
C PHE A 153 3.71 17.49 3.74
N LEU A 154 2.60 16.76 3.93
CA LEU A 154 2.55 15.32 3.67
C LEU A 154 2.51 14.97 2.17
N CYS A 155 2.06 15.90 1.33
CA CYS A 155 2.00 15.72 -0.12
C CYS A 155 3.23 16.28 -0.86
N GLU A 156 4.09 17.04 -0.18
CA GLU A 156 5.32 17.61 -0.74
C GLU A 156 6.37 16.52 -1.02
N ASN A 157 7.13 16.68 -2.11
CA ASN A 157 8.24 15.77 -2.40
C ASN A 157 9.52 16.28 -1.74
N LEU A 158 10.02 15.53 -0.74
CA LEU A 158 11.20 15.92 0.02
C LEU A 158 12.54 15.50 -0.61
N GLU A 159 12.55 14.81 -1.76
CA GLU A 159 13.77 14.24 -2.38
C GLU A 159 14.87 15.26 -2.68
N PHE A 160 14.51 16.52 -2.95
CA PHE A 160 15.45 17.58 -3.32
C PHE A 160 15.83 18.52 -2.17
N TYR A 161 15.36 18.26 -0.95
CA TYR A 161 15.61 19.08 0.22
C TYR A 161 16.66 18.43 1.13
N ASP A 162 17.51 19.25 1.73
CA ASP A 162 18.43 18.77 2.76
C ASP A 162 17.75 18.70 4.15
N ASP A 163 18.34 17.95 5.08
CA ASP A 163 17.82 17.77 6.44
C ASP A 163 17.67 19.10 7.21
N THR A 164 18.48 20.10 6.89
CA THR A 164 18.41 21.42 7.56
C THR A 164 17.19 22.19 7.10
N GLN A 165 16.92 22.20 5.80
CA GLN A 165 15.73 22.80 5.19
C GLN A 165 14.46 22.11 5.67
N ILE A 166 14.45 20.77 5.66
CA ILE A 166 13.32 19.97 6.17
C ILE A 166 13.12 20.27 7.66
N GLY A 167 14.17 20.21 8.46
CA GLY A 167 14.11 20.48 9.90
C GLY A 167 13.59 21.88 10.23
N ALA A 168 13.95 22.90 9.44
CA ALA A 168 13.45 24.27 9.60
C ALA A 168 11.95 24.38 9.31
N ALA A 169 11.46 23.74 8.25
CA ALA A 169 10.04 23.76 7.88
C ALA A 169 9.17 22.93 8.84
N VAL A 170 9.62 21.73 9.19
CA VAL A 170 8.88 20.76 10.01
C VAL A 170 8.59 21.29 11.40
N ARG A 171 9.52 22.02 12.03
CA ARG A 171 9.31 22.55 13.39
C ARG A 171 8.06 23.41 13.48
N ASN A 172 7.86 24.32 12.53
CA ASN A 172 6.68 25.18 12.50
C ASN A 172 5.39 24.38 12.24
N ILE A 173 5.44 23.44 11.30
CA ILE A 173 4.31 22.57 10.98
C ILE A 173 3.93 21.69 12.17
N GLN A 174 4.92 21.13 12.86
CA GLN A 174 4.74 20.30 14.05
C GLN A 174 4.13 21.12 15.20
N GLU A 175 4.68 22.30 15.49
CA GLU A 175 4.17 23.17 16.56
C GLU A 175 2.72 23.59 16.29
N ASN A 176 2.42 24.00 15.05
CA ASN A 176 1.07 24.41 14.67
C ASN A 176 0.08 23.24 14.67
N SER A 177 0.51 22.06 14.20
CA SER A 177 -0.31 20.84 14.24
C SER A 177 -0.63 20.45 15.67
N GLN A 178 0.35 20.54 16.58
CA GLN A 178 0.16 20.27 18.00
C GLN A 178 -0.85 21.25 18.62
N LYS A 179 -0.73 22.55 18.34
CA LYS A 179 -1.68 23.58 18.81
C LYS A 179 -3.10 23.31 18.31
N ALA A 180 -3.26 22.98 17.02
CA ALA A 180 -4.55 22.66 16.42
C ALA A 180 -5.17 21.40 17.05
N LEU A 181 -4.39 20.33 17.20
CA LEU A 181 -4.85 19.09 17.86
C LEU A 181 -5.25 19.33 19.31
N GLN A 182 -4.46 20.11 20.06
CA GLN A 182 -4.77 20.45 21.44
C GLN A 182 -6.06 21.26 21.56
N LYS A 183 -6.29 22.20 20.64
CA LYS A 183 -7.46 23.06 20.59
C LYS A 183 -8.75 22.29 20.28
N TYR A 184 -8.73 21.39 19.30
CA TYR A 184 -9.94 20.75 18.78
C TYR A 184 -10.22 19.35 19.37
N ILE A 185 -9.16 18.59 19.69
CA ILE A 185 -9.25 17.17 20.09
C ILE A 185 -8.76 16.93 21.53
N ALA A 186 -7.84 17.77 22.02
CA ALA A 186 -7.19 17.65 23.32
C ALA A 186 -6.73 16.20 23.61
N PRO A 187 -5.76 15.66 22.84
CA PRO A 187 -5.34 14.27 22.99
C PRO A 187 -4.64 14.05 24.34
N LYS A 188 -5.06 13.01 25.07
CA LYS A 188 -4.41 12.52 26.30
C LYS A 188 -4.00 11.06 26.16
N ALA A 189 -3.02 10.63 26.94
CA ALA A 189 -2.61 9.23 26.97
C ALA A 189 -3.76 8.33 27.46
N VAL A 190 -3.88 7.12 26.90
CA VAL A 190 -4.84 6.12 27.40
C VAL A 190 -4.32 5.51 28.70
N ILE A 191 -3.00 5.27 28.76
CA ILE A 191 -2.28 4.83 29.96
C ILE A 191 -1.28 5.92 30.30
N ASP A 192 -1.38 6.48 31.51
CA ASP A 192 -0.53 7.58 31.98
C ASP A 192 0.77 7.07 32.62
N GLN A 193 1.53 6.31 31.82
CA GLN A 193 2.84 5.74 32.17
C GLN A 193 3.79 5.95 30.98
N ASN A 194 5.10 5.90 31.23
CA ASN A 194 6.06 6.11 30.14
C ASN A 194 6.17 4.87 29.26
N GLU A 195 6.41 5.10 27.98
CA GLU A 195 6.73 4.02 27.05
C GLU A 195 8.06 3.36 27.49
N GLY A 196 8.09 2.03 27.54
CA GLY A 196 9.20 1.25 28.07
C GLY A 196 9.05 0.84 29.54
N GLU A 197 8.07 1.34 30.28
CA GLU A 197 7.81 0.91 31.66
C GLU A 197 7.07 -0.43 31.72
N GLU A 198 7.32 -1.20 32.79
CA GLU A 198 6.57 -2.41 33.09
C GLU A 198 5.22 -2.04 33.72
N ILE A 199 4.14 -2.60 33.17
CA ILE A 199 2.76 -2.30 33.54
C ILE A 199 2.00 -3.61 33.82
N SER A 200 1.03 -3.54 34.73
CA SER A 200 0.05 -4.60 34.99
C SER A 200 -1.30 -4.18 34.43
N ILE A 201 -1.86 -4.99 33.53
CA ILE A 201 -3.20 -4.80 32.99
C ILE A 201 -4.17 -5.73 33.73
N GLU A 202 -4.99 -5.14 34.58
CA GLU A 202 -5.97 -5.83 35.41
C GLU A 202 -7.13 -6.44 34.61
N ALA A 203 -7.88 -7.32 35.26
CA ALA A 203 -9.12 -7.86 34.70
C ALA A 203 -10.14 -6.75 34.44
N GLY A 204 -10.92 -6.88 33.35
CA GLY A 204 -11.95 -5.89 32.98
C GLY A 204 -11.43 -4.68 32.22
N PHE A 205 -10.20 -4.71 31.69
CA PHE A 205 -9.70 -3.68 30.78
C PHE A 205 -10.54 -3.58 29.50
N ASP A 206 -10.58 -2.39 28.88
CA ASP A 206 -11.29 -2.15 27.61
C ASP A 206 -10.46 -2.63 26.41
N PRO A 207 -10.88 -3.69 25.68
CA PRO A 207 -10.15 -4.18 24.51
C PRO A 207 -10.13 -3.22 23.31
N GLY A 208 -11.01 -2.19 23.32
CA GLY A 208 -11.00 -1.11 22.33
C GLY A 208 -9.93 -0.05 22.63
N ALA A 209 -9.55 0.13 23.90
CA ALA A 209 -8.55 1.10 24.33
C ALA A 209 -7.15 0.50 24.50
N ILE A 210 -7.06 -0.77 24.92
CA ILE A 210 -5.80 -1.45 25.21
C ILE A 210 -5.68 -2.70 24.34
N LYS A 211 -4.62 -2.76 23.53
CA LYS A 211 -4.29 -3.91 22.69
C LYS A 211 -3.12 -4.67 23.29
N LEU A 212 -3.38 -5.89 23.74
CA LEU A 212 -2.34 -6.80 24.21
C LEU A 212 -1.54 -7.36 23.01
N MET A 213 -0.22 -7.45 23.16
CA MET A 213 0.72 -7.90 22.13
C MET A 213 1.60 -9.03 22.68
N GLY A 214 1.94 -10.02 21.86
CA GLY A 214 2.81 -11.15 22.26
C GLY A 214 2.05 -12.42 22.65
N ASN A 215 2.64 -13.25 23.53
CA ASN A 215 2.02 -14.47 24.02
C ASN A 215 1.02 -14.15 25.14
N VAL A 216 -0.21 -13.83 24.76
CA VAL A 216 -1.30 -13.52 25.68
C VAL A 216 -2.00 -14.84 26.03
N SER A 217 -1.50 -15.52 27.06
CA SER A 217 -2.08 -16.76 27.58
C SER A 217 -2.34 -16.65 29.09
N GLY A 218 -3.46 -17.22 29.55
CA GLY A 218 -3.91 -17.12 30.94
C GLY A 218 -4.95 -16.01 31.14
N ASP A 219 -5.38 -15.86 32.37
CA ASP A 219 -6.30 -14.80 32.77
C ASP A 219 -5.52 -13.57 33.28
N PRO A 220 -6.09 -12.34 33.19
CA PRO A 220 -5.50 -11.16 33.80
C PRO A 220 -5.22 -11.38 35.31
N PRO A 221 -4.25 -10.66 35.90
CA PRO A 221 -3.54 -9.52 35.34
C PRO A 221 -2.41 -9.89 34.36
N TYR A 222 -2.35 -9.18 33.23
CA TYR A 222 -1.25 -9.32 32.27
C TYR A 222 -0.11 -8.37 32.62
N LYS A 223 1.10 -8.91 32.76
CA LYS A 223 2.31 -8.10 32.93
C LYS A 223 3.05 -7.95 31.62
N GLY A 224 3.47 -6.74 31.29
CA GLY A 224 4.21 -6.47 30.07
C GLY A 224 4.80 -5.06 30.06
N ILE A 225 5.52 -4.75 28.98
CA ILE A 225 6.13 -3.44 28.79
C ILE A 225 5.19 -2.57 27.94
N LEU A 226 4.91 -1.34 28.38
CA LEU A 226 4.12 -0.38 27.63
C LEU A 226 4.89 0.05 26.37
N GLN A 227 4.53 -0.48 25.21
CA GLN A 227 5.20 -0.12 23.94
C GLN A 227 4.74 1.22 23.38
N HIS A 228 3.46 1.56 23.57
CA HIS A 228 2.87 2.82 23.14
C HIS A 228 1.69 3.16 24.03
N ARG A 229 1.67 4.38 24.60
CA ARG A 229 0.68 4.79 25.61
C ARG A 229 -0.75 5.02 25.08
N GLY A 230 -0.89 5.02 23.75
CA GLY A 230 -2.15 5.31 23.07
C GLY A 230 -2.57 6.77 23.21
N TRP A 231 -3.62 7.14 22.47
CA TRP A 231 -4.19 8.48 22.52
C TRP A 231 -5.72 8.41 22.59
N ARG A 232 -6.29 9.18 23.52
CA ARG A 232 -7.73 9.37 23.68
C ARG A 232 -8.03 10.85 23.58
N SER A 233 -9.03 11.19 22.77
CA SER A 233 -9.59 12.53 22.74
C SER A 233 -10.37 12.80 24.03
N THR A 234 -10.10 13.92 24.71
CA THR A 234 -10.93 14.36 25.84
C THR A 234 -11.98 15.39 25.46
N GLN A 235 -11.85 15.98 24.27
CA GLN A 235 -12.79 16.96 23.73
C GLN A 235 -12.91 16.74 22.22
N PHE A 236 -14.08 16.99 21.66
CA PHE A 236 -14.26 17.03 20.22
C PHE A 236 -15.10 18.25 19.88
N ASP A 237 -14.42 19.38 19.72
CA ASP A 237 -15.04 20.67 19.43
C ASP A 237 -14.54 21.14 18.07
N LEU A 238 -15.41 21.09 17.07
CA LEU A 238 -15.11 21.57 15.73
C LEU A 238 -16.02 22.76 15.43
N PRO A 239 -15.50 23.83 14.80
CA PRO A 239 -16.33 24.93 14.31
C PRO A 239 -17.51 24.43 13.47
N THR A 240 -18.61 25.17 13.47
CA THR A 240 -19.76 24.77 12.64
C THR A 240 -19.41 24.92 11.16
N LEU A 241 -19.52 23.84 10.39
CA LEU A 241 -19.41 23.87 8.93
C LEU A 241 -20.57 24.68 8.36
N SER A 242 -20.28 25.77 7.64
CA SER A 242 -21.28 26.44 6.83
C SER A 242 -21.77 25.48 5.73
N GLY A 243 -23.08 25.42 5.50
CA GLY A 243 -23.68 24.52 4.52
C GLY A 243 -23.42 24.89 3.05
N ILE A 244 -22.67 25.96 2.81
CA ILE A 244 -22.48 26.57 1.49
C ILE A 244 -21.29 25.93 0.74
N GLN A 245 -20.29 25.44 1.47
CA GLN A 245 -19.07 24.89 0.88
C GLN A 245 -19.19 23.37 0.70
N ASP A 246 -18.68 22.87 -0.43
CA ASP A 246 -18.55 21.44 -0.70
C ASP A 246 -17.65 20.80 0.38
N PRO A 247 -18.18 19.88 1.22
CA PRO A 247 -17.42 19.28 2.32
C PRO A 247 -16.28 18.36 1.84
N THR A 248 -16.21 18.04 0.55
CA THR A 248 -15.12 17.25 -0.03
C THR A 248 -13.85 18.06 -0.28
N VAL A 249 -13.96 19.39 -0.32
CA VAL A 249 -12.83 20.30 -0.53
C VAL A 249 -12.14 20.57 0.81
N ILE A 250 -10.89 20.09 0.95
CA ILE A 250 -10.07 20.27 2.17
C ILE A 250 -9.53 21.69 2.28
N ALA A 251 -9.05 22.26 1.17
CA ALA A 251 -8.62 23.65 1.05
C ALA A 251 -8.93 24.14 -0.38
N PRO A 252 -9.44 25.38 -0.55
CA PRO A 252 -9.69 25.93 -1.88
C PRO A 252 -8.38 26.21 -2.62
N ALA A 253 -8.40 26.12 -3.95
CA ALA A 253 -7.30 26.57 -4.78
C ALA A 253 -7.29 28.10 -4.83
N GLU A 254 -6.13 28.71 -4.57
CA GLU A 254 -5.92 30.15 -4.65
C GLU A 254 -5.28 30.48 -5.99
N VAL A 255 -5.93 31.34 -6.78
CA VAL A 255 -5.46 31.75 -8.12
C VAL A 255 -5.32 33.26 -8.14
N GLU A 256 -4.10 33.75 -8.34
CA GLU A 256 -3.84 35.17 -8.55
C GLU A 256 -4.15 35.54 -10.00
N ILE A 257 -5.02 36.55 -10.19
CA ILE A 257 -5.36 37.07 -11.52
C ILE A 257 -4.51 38.31 -11.79
N SER A 258 -3.58 38.23 -12.75
CA SER A 258 -2.89 39.40 -13.27
C SER A 258 -3.80 40.12 -14.28
N SER A 259 -4.17 41.36 -13.97
CA SER A 259 -4.95 42.20 -14.88
C SER A 259 -4.08 42.65 -16.06
N SER A 260 -4.23 42.01 -17.22
CA SER A 260 -3.72 42.54 -18.48
C SER A 260 -4.54 43.78 -18.85
N ASN A 261 -4.04 44.96 -18.52
CA ASN A 261 -4.66 46.24 -18.86
C ASN A 261 -4.54 46.44 -20.38
N ASN A 262 -5.64 46.23 -21.10
CA ASN A 262 -5.74 46.39 -22.54
C ASN A 262 -5.67 47.88 -22.89
N LYS A 263 -4.47 48.41 -23.17
CA LYS A 263 -4.30 49.69 -23.88
C LYS A 263 -4.32 49.41 -25.39
N GLU A 264 -5.51 49.21 -25.94
CA GLU A 264 -5.72 49.40 -27.38
C GLU A 264 -5.82 50.90 -27.66
N SER A 265 -4.73 51.44 -28.22
CA SER A 265 -4.72 52.37 -29.34
C SER A 265 -5.99 53.20 -29.58
N SER A 266 -6.03 54.40 -29.01
CA SER A 266 -6.60 55.57 -29.69
C SER A 266 -5.43 56.41 -30.19
N VAL A 267 -4.91 56.03 -31.36
CA VAL A 267 -4.24 56.97 -32.26
C VAL A 267 -5.28 57.30 -33.31
N GLU A 268 -5.90 58.45 -33.14
CA GLU A 268 -6.47 59.25 -34.22
C GLU A 268 -6.05 60.70 -33.97
#